data_AF-A0A933PGH4-F1
#
_entry.id   AF-A0A933PGH4-F1
#
_cell.length_a   1.000
_cell.length_b   1.000
_cell.length_c   1.000
_cell.angle_alpha   90.00
_cell.angle_beta   90.00
_cell.angle_gamma   90.00
#
_symmetry.space_group_name_H-M   'P 1'
#
loop_
_entity.id
_entity.type
_entity.pdbx_description
1 polymer ?
#
loop_
_entity_poly.entity_id
_entity_poly.type
_entity_poly.pdbx_seq_one_letter_code
_entity_poly.pdbx_strand_id
1 'polypeptide(L)'
;MPREEVDVTFDATISTRISQTRQALDEARSAGDDYLVDVRLGELESLARLAADHGVRVEGIAETLAAYGVTTPSVGVPLVDLRTQEPAAQS
;
A
#
# COMPACT_ATOMS: atom_id res chain seq x y z
N MET A 1 -14.44 24.16 30.40
CA MET A 1 -14.47 23.40 29.14
C MET A 1 -13.37 22.35 29.22
N PRO A 2 -13.66 21.04 29.24
CA PRO A 2 -12.65 20.07 28.84
C PRO A 2 -12.35 20.31 27.36
N ARG A 3 -11.07 20.28 26.99
CA ARG A 3 -10.70 20.10 25.58
C ARG A 3 -10.82 18.60 25.34
N GLU A 4 -11.54 18.18 24.30
CA GLU A 4 -11.40 16.81 23.81
C GLU A 4 -9.94 16.62 23.40
N GLU A 5 -9.23 15.85 24.21
CA GLU A 5 -7.96 15.27 23.81
C GLU A 5 -8.31 14.20 22.79
N VAL A 6 -8.11 14.51 21.51
CA VAL A 6 -8.39 13.57 20.42
C VAL A 6 -7.36 12.45 20.55
N ASP A 7 -7.77 11.35 21.17
CA ASP A 7 -7.03 10.09 21.16
C ASP A 7 -7.09 9.50 19.74
N VAL A 8 -6.25 10.05 18.86
CA VAL A 8 -6.11 9.58 17.49
C VAL A 8 -5.40 8.24 17.51
N THR A 9 -6.21 7.17 17.49
CA THR A 9 -5.69 5.82 17.34
C THR A 9 -4.92 5.69 16.03
N PHE A 10 -4.02 4.70 15.98
CA PHE A 10 -3.23 4.44 14.78
C PHE A 10 -4.13 4.11 13.57
N ASP A 11 -5.20 3.34 13.76
CA ASP A 11 -6.14 2.95 12.71
C ASP A 11 -6.91 4.14 12.13
N ALA A 12 -7.38 5.07 12.97
CA ALA A 12 -8.03 6.31 12.53
C ALA A 12 -7.04 7.19 11.76
N THR A 13 -5.82 7.33 12.29
CA THR A 13 -4.75 8.14 11.69
C THR A 13 -4.34 7.60 10.31
N ILE A 14 -4.06 6.30 10.19
CA ILE A 14 -3.61 5.69 8.94
C ILE A 14 -4.72 5.70 7.87
N SER A 15 -5.97 5.44 8.27
CA SER A 15 -7.14 5.49 7.38
C SER A 15 -7.40 6.89 6.84
N THR A 16 -7.26 7.92 7.69
CA THR A 16 -7.36 9.32 7.28
C THR A 16 -6.28 9.68 6.26
N ARG A 17 -5.01 9.33 6.55
CA ARG A 17 -3.89 9.61 5.64
C ARG A 17 -4.04 8.91 4.29
N ILE A 18 -4.42 7.63 4.28
CA ILE A 18 -4.69 6.89 3.04
C ILE A 18 -5.78 7.59 2.21
N SER A 19 -6.86 8.05 2.86
CA SER A 19 -7.95 8.74 2.18
C SER A 19 -7.50 10.08 1.56
N GLN A 20 -6.68 10.84 2.28
CA GLN A 20 -6.08 12.09 1.79
C GLN A 20 -5.10 11.85 0.63
N THR A 21 -4.23 10.86 0.72
CA THR A 21 -3.30 10.51 -0.37
C THR A 21 -4.04 10.03 -1.62
N ARG A 22 -5.14 9.27 -1.48
CA ARG A 22 -6.00 8.90 -2.62
C ARG A 22 -6.65 10.11 -3.29
N GLN A 23 -7.21 11.03 -2.52
CA GLN A 23 -7.77 12.29 -3.06
C GLN A 23 -6.69 13.09 -3.82
N ALA A 24 -5.51 13.24 -3.24
CA ALA A 24 -4.40 13.95 -3.88
C ALA A 24 -3.85 13.22 -5.13
N LEU A 25 -3.96 11.89 -5.21
CA LEU A 25 -3.63 11.09 -6.40
C LEU A 25 -4.64 11.32 -7.53
N ASP A 26 -5.93 11.35 -7.21
CA ASP A 26 -6.99 11.66 -8.18
C ASP A 26 -6.88 13.11 -8.69
N GLU A 27 -6.55 14.07 -7.80
CA GLU A 27 -6.28 15.46 -8.17
C GLU A 27 -5.05 15.58 -9.09
N ALA A 28 -3.94 14.91 -8.76
CA ALA A 28 -2.73 14.88 -9.60
C ALA A 28 -3.01 14.30 -10.99
N ARG A 29 -3.76 13.19 -11.05
CA ARG A 29 -4.19 12.55 -12.30
C ARG A 29 -5.09 13.48 -13.13
N SER A 30 -6.03 14.18 -12.49
CA SER A 30 -6.92 15.13 -13.15
C SER A 30 -6.19 16.37 -13.68
N ALA A 31 -5.11 16.78 -13.01
CA ALA A 31 -4.23 17.86 -13.44
C ALA A 31 -3.26 17.46 -14.56
N GLY A 32 -3.05 16.16 -14.80
CA GLY A 32 -2.03 15.65 -15.72
C GLY A 32 -0.60 15.83 -15.19
N ASP A 33 -0.43 15.83 -13.86
CA ASP A 33 0.89 15.93 -13.21
C ASP A 33 1.42 14.51 -12.91
N ASP A 34 2.07 13.91 -13.92
CA ASP A 34 2.62 12.54 -13.82
C ASP A 34 3.62 12.37 -12.67
N TYR A 35 4.41 13.42 -12.37
CA TYR A 35 5.35 13.39 -11.24
C TYR A 35 4.62 13.37 -9.89
N LEU A 36 3.58 14.18 -9.74
CA LEU A 36 2.77 14.16 -8.52
C LEU A 36 1.97 12.86 -8.38
N VAL A 37 1.54 12.24 -9.50
CA VAL A 37 0.96 10.90 -9.52
C VAL A 37 1.95 9.87 -8.95
N ASP A 38 3.19 9.80 -9.46
CA ASP A 38 4.21 8.88 -8.97
C ASP A 38 4.51 9.08 -7.47
N VAL A 39 4.63 10.33 -7.02
CA VAL A 39 4.85 10.67 -5.61
C VAL A 39 3.69 10.20 -4.72
N ARG A 40 2.43 10.42 -5.14
CA ARG A 40 1.26 9.99 -4.37
C ARG A 40 1.05 8.49 -4.39
N LEU A 41 1.42 7.83 -5.49
CA LEU A 41 1.37 6.38 -5.61
C LEU A 41 2.36 5.70 -4.65
N GLY A 42 3.61 6.19 -4.59
CA GLY A 42 4.62 5.69 -3.64
C GLY A 42 4.28 5.99 -2.16
N GLU A 43 3.67 7.13 -1.86
CA GLU A 43 3.11 7.40 -0.53
C GLU A 43 1.99 6.42 -0.18
N LEU A 44 1.06 6.18 -1.12
CA LEU A 44 -0.07 5.27 -0.92
C LEU A 44 0.37 3.81 -0.70
N GLU A 45 1.38 3.33 -1.45
CA GLU A 45 1.98 2.02 -1.22
C GLU A 45 2.61 1.92 0.18
N SER A 46 3.38 2.95 0.57
CA SER A 46 4.02 3.02 1.89
C SER A 46 3.00 3.00 3.03
N LEU A 47 1.89 3.73 2.88
CA LEU A 47 0.79 3.74 3.83
C LEU A 47 0.02 2.40 3.85
N ALA A 48 -0.18 1.77 2.69
CA ALA A 48 -0.81 0.46 2.59
C ALA A 48 -0.02 -0.61 3.37
N ARG A 49 1.31 -0.61 3.20
CA ARG A 49 2.22 -1.49 3.93
C ARG A 49 2.19 -1.22 5.43
N LEU A 50 2.27 0.05 5.83
CA LEU A 50 2.23 0.45 7.24
C LEU A 50 0.89 0.07 7.91
N ALA A 51 -0.23 0.17 7.21
CA ALA A 51 -1.52 -0.32 7.69
C ALA A 51 -1.51 -1.85 7.87
N ALA A 52 -1.01 -2.60 6.87
CA ALA A 52 -0.94 -4.06 6.90
C ALA A 52 -0.02 -4.60 8.01
N ASP A 53 1.16 -4.00 8.20
CA ASP A 53 2.12 -4.37 9.25
C ASP A 53 1.53 -4.20 10.67
N HIS A 54 0.54 -3.32 10.83
CA HIS A 54 -0.22 -3.09 12.06
C HIS A 54 -1.59 -3.80 12.09
N GLY A 55 -1.91 -4.63 11.10
CA GLY A 55 -3.16 -5.38 11.03
C GLY A 55 -4.41 -4.57 10.63
N VAL A 56 -4.25 -3.30 10.22
CA VAL A 56 -5.33 -2.43 9.75
C VAL A 56 -5.64 -2.73 8.30
N ARG A 57 -6.89 -3.11 8.00
CA ARG A 57 -7.38 -3.28 6.62
C ARG A 57 -8.11 -2.02 6.16
N VAL A 58 -7.77 -1.54 4.96
CA VAL A 58 -8.41 -0.39 4.33
C VAL A 58 -8.92 -0.79 2.94
N GLU A 59 -10.22 -0.65 2.73
CA GLU A 59 -10.90 -1.13 1.54
C GLU A 59 -10.54 -0.35 0.27
N GLY A 60 -10.46 -1.05 -0.86
CA GLY A 60 -10.17 -0.46 -2.18
C GLY A 60 -8.73 0.04 -2.39
N ILE A 61 -7.83 -0.07 -1.40
CA ILE A 61 -6.44 0.37 -1.57
C ILE A 61 -5.66 -0.50 -2.56
N ALA A 62 -5.85 -1.83 -2.51
CA ALA A 62 -5.23 -2.77 -3.44
C ALA A 62 -5.74 -2.59 -4.87
N GLU A 63 -7.03 -2.30 -5.05
CA GLU A 63 -7.62 -1.96 -6.35
C GLU A 63 -7.05 -0.64 -6.90
N THR A 64 -6.94 0.38 -6.05
CA THR A 64 -6.34 1.66 -6.40
C THR A 64 -4.89 1.47 -6.88
N LEU A 65 -4.07 0.73 -6.13
CA LEU A 65 -2.67 0.48 -6.49
C LEU A 65 -2.53 -0.40 -7.75
N ALA A 66 -3.38 -1.41 -7.91
CA ALA A 66 -3.42 -2.27 -9.10
C ALA A 66 -3.77 -1.49 -10.38
N ALA A 67 -4.58 -0.42 -10.30
CA ALA A 67 -4.90 0.43 -11.44
C ALA A 67 -3.67 1.17 -12.02
N TYR A 68 -2.58 1.30 -11.25
CA TYR A 68 -1.29 1.85 -11.69
C TYR A 68 -0.21 0.75 -11.84
N GLY A 69 -0.59 -0.52 -11.85
CA GLY A 69 0.34 -1.65 -11.96
C GLY A 69 1.12 -1.98 -10.67
N VAL A 70 0.89 -1.24 -9.57
CA VAL A 70 1.50 -1.52 -8.27
C VAL A 70 0.81 -2.73 -7.64
N THR A 71 1.38 -3.91 -7.88
CA THR A 71 0.98 -5.13 -7.19
C THR A 71 1.59 -5.09 -5.79
N THR A 72 0.80 -4.70 -4.78
CA THR A 72 1.26 -4.70 -3.39
C THR A 72 1.76 -6.09 -3.00
N PRO A 73 3.05 -6.27 -2.66
CA PRO A 73 3.55 -7.55 -2.18
C PRO A 73 2.98 -7.77 -0.78
N SER A 74 1.88 -8.52 -0.73
CA SER A 74 1.28 -8.95 0.52
C SER A 74 2.30 -9.76 1.33
N VAL A 75 2.66 -9.24 2.50
CA VAL A 75 3.34 -9.93 3.63
C VAL A 75 4.33 -11.02 3.22
N GLY A 76 5.60 -10.63 3.09
CA GLY A 76 6.75 -11.53 3.11
C GLY A 76 6.94 -12.32 1.81
N VAL A 77 8.04 -12.02 1.11
CA VAL A 77 8.58 -12.94 0.10
C VAL A 77 8.95 -14.24 0.83
N PRO A 78 8.34 -15.40 0.56
CA PRO A 78 8.94 -16.66 0.98
C PRO A 78 10.27 -16.76 0.25
N LEU A 79 11.31 -17.16 1.00
CA LEU A 79 12.66 -17.34 0.47
C LEU A 79 12.59 -18.18 -0.82
N VAL A 80 13.24 -17.72 -1.90
CA VAL A 80 13.39 -18.54 -3.10
C VAL A 80 14.14 -19.81 -2.69
N ASP A 81 13.51 -20.98 -2.77
CA ASP A 81 14.23 -22.24 -2.58
C ASP A 81 15.10 -22.48 -3.81
N LEU A 82 16.33 -21.97 -3.74
CA LEU A 82 17.35 -22.03 -4.79
C LEU A 82 18.04 -23.40 -4.88
N ARG A 83 17.32 -24.51 -4.63
CA ARG A 83 17.77 -25.86 -5.02
C ARG A 83 17.22 -26.20 -6.42
N THR A 84 17.92 -26.05 -7.55
CA THR A 84 19.25 -26.59 -7.90
C THR A 84 19.45 -27.96 -7.24
N GLN A 85 19.33 -29.16 -7.85
CA GLN A 85 19.22 -29.70 -9.24
C GLN A 85 18.35 -31.00 -9.16
N GLU A 86 17.84 -31.68 -10.20
CA GLU A 86 17.60 -31.47 -11.65
C GLU A 86 16.54 -32.52 -12.13
N PRO A 87 16.01 -32.46 -13.37
CA PRO A 87 14.98 -33.40 -13.82
C PRO A 87 15.53 -34.71 -14.44
N ALA A 88 14.90 -35.82 -14.03
CA ALA A 88 14.75 -37.09 -14.76
C ALA A 88 15.92 -38.10 -14.89
N ALA A 89 15.47 -39.37 -14.95
CA ALA A 89 16.03 -40.55 -15.62
C ALA A 89 16.89 -41.57 -14.84
N GLN A 90 16.55 -42.85 -15.11
CA GLN A 90 17.18 -44.12 -14.73
C GLN A 90 16.81 -44.65 -13.33
N SER A 91 16.37 -45.90 -13.16
CA SER A 91 16.30 -47.06 -14.09
C SER A 91 14.93 -47.74 -14.08
#